data_AF-A0A5C7N7U2-F1
#
_entry.id   AF-A0A5C7N7U2-F1
#
_cell.length_a   1.000
_cell.length_b   1.000
_cell.length_c   1.000
_cell.angle_alpha   90.00
_cell.angle_beta   90.00
_cell.angle_gamma   90.00
#
_symmetry.space_group_name_H-M   'P 1'
#
loop_
_entity.id
_entity.type
_entity.pdbx_description
1 polymer ?
#
loop_
_entity_poly.entity_id
_entity_poly.type
_entity_poly.pdbx_seq_one_letter_code
_entity_poly.pdbx_strand_id
1 'polypeptide(L)'
;NLPYSAAAAIVQKVLAWDGWDRGVFMVQKEVAERMVARPGGGDWGLLALSVQSRARARVLFHVPPGSFRPRPRVVSTVVELTRSVPAPVERTEPFFRVARAAFGQRRKNLLNSLSHGLGLDKSSTAATIAAAGLAATQRPETVDMEGFKRLADLLCPRDVHAEDVVVVPRVAENAGEGEAQVPRGQ
;
A
#
# COMPACT_ATOMS: atom_id res chain seq x y z
N ASN A 1 11.56 7.30 24.18
CA ASN A 1 10.26 7.72 24.76
C ASN A 1 9.74 8.89 23.94
N LEU A 2 8.56 8.80 23.32
CA LEU A 2 8.05 9.87 22.45
C LEU A 2 6.96 10.71 23.15
N PRO A 3 6.91 12.04 22.92
CA PRO A 3 5.78 12.85 23.37
C PRO A 3 4.48 12.37 22.73
N TYR A 4 3.43 12.20 23.52
CA TYR A 4 2.17 11.61 23.04
C TYR A 4 1.52 12.38 21.89
N SER A 5 1.57 13.72 21.93
CA SER A 5 1.02 14.58 20.88
C SER A 5 1.76 14.48 19.54
N ALA A 6 3.02 14.04 19.56
CA ALA A 6 3.89 14.03 18.39
C ALA A 6 4.32 12.62 17.96
N ALA A 7 3.98 11.59 18.74
CA ALA A 7 4.48 10.23 18.54
C ALA A 7 4.25 9.70 17.12
N ALA A 8 3.02 9.80 16.61
CA ALA A 8 2.70 9.36 15.26
C ALA A 8 3.50 10.13 14.19
N ALA A 9 3.59 11.46 14.30
CA ALA A 9 4.33 12.28 13.34
C ALA A 9 5.84 11.97 13.34
N ILE A 10 6.42 11.73 14.52
CA ILE A 10 7.84 11.34 14.64
C ILE A 10 8.06 9.97 14.00
N VAL A 11 7.20 8.99 14.28
CA VAL A 11 7.28 7.66 13.65
C VAL A 11 7.19 7.79 12.13
N GLN A 12 6.26 8.59 11.59
CA GLN A 12 6.14 8.81 10.14
C GLN A 12 7.45 9.36 9.54
N LYS A 13 8.10 10.31 10.20
CA LYS A 13 9.40 10.85 9.76
C LYS A 13 10.51 9.80 9.76
N VAL A 14 10.54 8.92 10.77
CA VAL A 14 11.50 7.81 10.81
C VAL A 14 11.24 6.84 9.65
N LEU A 15 9.99 6.44 9.41
CA LEU A 15 9.63 5.53 8.32
C LEU A 15 9.97 6.06 6.92
N ALA A 16 9.98 7.39 6.76
CA ALA A 16 10.34 8.06 5.50
C ALA A 16 11.85 8.11 5.24
N TRP A 17 12.67 7.93 6.27
CA TRP A 17 14.13 7.90 6.17
C TRP A 17 14.64 6.46 6.02
N ASP A 18 15.66 6.24 5.19
CA ASP A 18 16.22 4.92 4.89
C ASP A 18 17.46 4.55 5.72
N GLY A 19 17.89 5.40 6.65
CA GLY A 19 19.13 5.19 7.43
C GLY A 19 18.94 4.45 8.76
N TRP A 20 17.88 3.66 8.91
CA TRP A 20 17.60 2.90 10.13
C TRP A 20 17.24 1.44 9.81
N ASP A 21 17.60 0.53 10.72
CA ASP A 21 17.23 -0.88 10.61
C ASP A 21 16.24 -1.29 11.70
N ARG A 22 16.41 -0.74 12.91
CA ARG A 22 15.60 -1.05 14.08
C ARG A 22 15.34 0.20 14.91
N GLY A 23 14.08 0.41 15.28
CA GLY A 23 13.65 1.50 16.17
C GLY A 23 12.79 0.97 17.31
N VAL A 24 13.08 1.38 18.54
CA VAL A 24 12.26 1.05 19.72
C VAL A 24 11.65 2.32 20.27
N PHE A 25 10.32 2.40 20.23
CA PHE A 25 9.56 3.57 20.60
C PHE A 25 8.66 3.26 21.78
N MET A 26 8.45 4.25 22.64
CA MET A 26 7.39 4.19 23.64
C MET A 26 6.34 5.23 23.26
N VAL A 27 5.11 4.76 23.11
CA VAL A 27 3.94 5.54 22.67
C VAL A 27 2.74 5.21 23.57
N GLN A 28 1.61 5.88 23.39
CA GLN A 28 0.37 5.50 24.09
C GLN A 28 -0.09 4.10 23.62
N LYS A 29 -0.75 3.34 24.50
CA LYS A 29 -1.22 1.99 24.20
C LYS A 29 -2.06 1.92 22.92
N GLU A 30 -3.07 2.77 22.78
CA GLU A 30 -3.93 2.82 21.58
C GLU A 30 -3.13 3.07 20.29
N VAL A 31 -2.10 3.94 20.36
CA VAL A 31 -1.23 4.19 19.20
C VAL A 31 -0.45 2.94 18.84
N ALA A 32 0.14 2.25 19.83
CA ALA A 32 0.86 1.00 19.58
C ALA A 32 -0.05 -0.08 18.98
N GLU A 33 -1.27 -0.25 19.52
CA GLU A 33 -2.28 -1.18 19.02
C GLU A 33 -2.63 -0.91 17.55
N ARG A 34 -2.81 0.36 17.18
CA ARG A 34 -3.04 0.77 15.80
C ARG A 34 -1.83 0.56 14.89
N MET A 35 -0.60 0.63 15.39
CA MET A 35 0.60 0.36 14.58
C MET A 35 0.73 -1.14 14.23
N VAL A 36 0.32 -2.02 15.15
CA VAL A 36 0.38 -3.49 14.96
C VAL A 36 -0.94 -4.12 14.52
N ALA A 37 -1.96 -3.31 14.28
CA ALA A 37 -3.30 -3.77 13.89
C ALA A 37 -3.24 -4.62 12.62
N ARG A 38 -4.22 -5.54 12.50
CA ARG A 38 -4.38 -6.41 11.33
C ARG A 38 -5.71 -6.14 10.63
N PRO A 39 -5.83 -6.44 9.32
CA PRO A 39 -7.09 -6.29 8.59
C PRO A 39 -8.27 -6.95 9.31
N GLY A 40 -9.43 -6.31 9.25
CA GLY A 40 -10.68 -6.75 9.86
C GLY A 40 -10.93 -6.18 11.27
N GLY A 41 -9.93 -5.59 11.93
CA GLY A 41 -10.06 -4.94 13.24
C GLY A 41 -10.37 -3.43 13.15
N GLY A 42 -11.03 -2.87 14.17
CA GLY A 42 -11.36 -1.43 14.21
C GLY A 42 -10.16 -0.47 14.25
N ASP A 43 -8.99 -0.99 14.63
CA ASP A 43 -7.73 -0.25 14.67
C ASP A 43 -6.95 -0.31 13.35
N TRP A 44 -7.34 -1.18 12.41
CA TRP A 44 -6.74 -1.24 11.09
C TRP A 44 -7.09 0.02 10.28
N GLY A 45 -6.07 0.66 9.73
CA GLY A 45 -6.25 1.89 8.98
C GLY A 45 -4.94 2.52 8.57
N LEU A 46 -4.97 3.81 8.25
CA LEU A 46 -3.83 4.54 7.68
C LEU A 46 -2.55 4.45 8.50
N LEU A 47 -2.62 4.46 9.84
CA LEU A 47 -1.43 4.32 10.68
C LEU A 47 -0.81 2.92 10.55
N ALA A 48 -1.64 1.88 10.60
CA ALA A 48 -1.20 0.50 10.43
C ALA A 48 -0.57 0.29 9.04
N LEU A 49 -1.28 0.73 7.99
CA LEU A 49 -0.79 0.68 6.61
C LEU A 49 0.53 1.43 6.47
N SER A 50 0.64 2.61 7.06
CA SER A 50 1.87 3.41 6.97
C SER A 50 3.07 2.70 7.60
N VAL A 51 2.93 2.23 8.83
CA VAL A 51 4.00 1.50 9.53
C VAL A 51 4.35 0.22 8.78
N GLN A 52 3.34 -0.59 8.44
CA GLN A 52 3.55 -1.92 7.90
C GLN A 52 3.96 -1.92 6.42
N SER A 53 3.79 -0.79 5.72
CA SER A 53 4.31 -0.61 4.36
C SER A 53 5.84 -0.53 4.28
N ARG A 54 6.50 -0.26 5.41
CA ARG A 54 7.96 -0.03 5.52
C ARG A 54 8.64 -0.90 6.56
N ALA A 55 7.90 -1.47 7.51
CA ALA A 55 8.49 -2.14 8.67
C ALA A 55 7.60 -3.24 9.23
N ARG A 56 8.20 -4.26 9.85
CA ARG A 56 7.50 -5.12 10.80
C ARG A 56 7.38 -4.40 12.14
N ALA A 57 6.17 -4.37 12.69
CA ALA A 57 5.90 -3.80 14.01
C ALA A 57 5.54 -4.89 15.01
N ARG A 58 6.08 -4.84 16.23
CA ARG A 58 5.68 -5.70 17.35
C ARG A 58 5.60 -4.94 18.66
N VAL A 59 4.61 -5.27 19.47
CA VAL A 59 4.56 -4.85 20.87
C VAL A 59 5.59 -5.65 21.65
N LEU A 60 6.43 -4.98 22.43
CA LEU A 60 7.36 -5.62 23.35
C LEU A 60 6.70 -5.80 24.73
N PHE A 61 6.21 -4.70 25.32
CA PHE A 61 5.54 -4.72 26.62
C PHE A 61 4.79 -3.40 26.90
N HIS A 62 3.90 -3.42 27.89
CA HIS A 62 3.19 -2.24 28.38
C HIS A 62 3.92 -1.62 29.58
N VAL A 63 3.83 -0.29 29.70
CA VAL A 63 4.40 0.46 30.82
C VAL A 63 3.26 1.17 31.56
N PRO A 64 3.05 0.86 32.85
CA PRO A 64 1.95 1.44 33.62
C PRO A 64 2.18 2.94 33.89
N PRO A 65 1.11 3.73 34.07
CA PRO A 65 1.25 5.17 34.32
C PRO A 65 2.09 5.53 35.56
N GLY A 66 2.13 4.63 36.56
CA GLY A 66 2.91 4.83 37.78
C GLY A 66 4.42 4.91 37.56
N SER A 67 4.92 4.53 36.38
CA SER A 67 6.33 4.60 36.00
C SER A 67 6.80 6.00 35.58
N PHE A 68 5.91 7.01 35.58
CA PHE A 68 6.21 8.36 35.07
C PHE A 68 5.95 9.45 36.10
N ARG A 69 6.67 10.58 35.96
CA ARG A 69 6.43 11.82 36.71
C ARG A 69 6.43 13.03 35.75
N PRO A 70 5.34 13.83 35.68
CA PRO A 70 4.03 13.59 36.28
C PRO A 70 3.35 12.33 35.69
N ARG A 71 2.43 11.73 36.46
CA ARG A 71 1.72 10.51 36.06
C ARG A 71 0.73 10.79 34.92
N PRO A 72 0.84 10.11 33.75
CA PRO A 72 -0.14 10.23 32.68
C PRO A 72 -1.45 9.52 33.05
N ARG A 73 -2.52 9.81 32.30
CA ARG A 73 -3.84 9.16 32.47
C ARG A 73 -3.97 7.81 31.76
N VAL A 74 -3.01 7.49 30.89
CA VAL A 74 -3.09 6.37 29.95
C VAL A 74 -1.84 5.50 30.03
N VAL A 75 -2.00 4.23 29.70
CA VAL A 75 -0.92 3.24 29.62
C VAL A 75 -0.02 3.54 28.43
N SER A 76 1.30 3.44 28.61
CA SER A 76 2.25 3.49 27.49
C SER A 76 2.57 2.07 27.02
N THR A 77 3.05 1.93 25.79
CA THR A 77 3.48 0.66 25.22
C THR A 77 4.79 0.86 24.49
N VAL A 78 5.73 -0.05 24.72
CA VAL A 78 6.97 -0.12 23.98
C VAL A 78 6.74 -0.98 22.74
N VAL A 79 6.96 -0.38 21.58
CA VAL A 79 6.83 -1.01 20.27
C VAL A 79 8.21 -1.02 19.59
N GLU A 80 8.52 -2.14 18.97
CA GLU A 80 9.68 -2.25 18.08
C GLU A 80 9.22 -2.21 16.63
N LEU A 81 9.91 -1.41 15.84
CA LEU A 81 9.86 -1.42 14.38
C LEU A 81 11.17 -1.98 13.85
N THR A 82 11.09 -2.95 12.95
CA THR A 82 12.23 -3.44 12.17
C THR A 82 11.96 -3.13 10.71
N ARG A 83 12.83 -2.37 10.06
CA ARG A 83 12.68 -1.99 8.66
C ARG A 83 12.66 -3.23 7.78
N SER A 84 11.77 -3.23 6.81
CA SER A 84 11.67 -4.29 5.80
C SER A 84 12.49 -3.89 4.59
N VAL A 85 13.42 -4.75 4.16
CA VAL A 85 14.24 -4.56 2.95
C VAL A 85 14.10 -5.83 2.09
N PRO A 86 13.49 -5.77 0.89
CA PRO A 86 12.85 -4.58 0.30
C PRO A 86 11.60 -4.14 1.08
N ALA A 87 11.17 -2.90 0.87
CA ALA A 87 9.93 -2.39 1.45
C ALA A 87 8.71 -3.13 0.86
N PRO A 88 7.72 -3.53 1.68
CA PRO A 88 6.50 -4.20 1.21
C PRO A 88 5.69 -3.41 0.16
N VAL A 89 5.78 -2.08 0.21
CA VAL A 89 5.13 -1.16 -0.74
C VAL A 89 6.19 -0.27 -1.39
N GLU A 90 6.37 -0.46 -2.70
CA GLU A 90 7.27 0.36 -3.52
C GLU A 90 6.62 1.69 -3.93
N ARG A 91 5.38 1.63 -4.44
CA ARG A 91 4.63 2.79 -4.94
C ARG A 91 3.88 3.51 -3.82
N THR A 92 4.62 4.21 -2.95
CA THR A 92 4.07 4.79 -1.72
C THR A 92 2.96 5.82 -1.96
N GLU A 93 3.17 6.82 -2.84
CA GLU A 93 2.16 7.88 -3.01
C GLU A 93 0.86 7.39 -3.66
N PRO A 94 0.86 6.62 -4.76
CA PRO A 94 -0.35 5.97 -5.27
C PRO A 94 -1.07 5.12 -4.22
N PHE A 95 -0.30 4.32 -3.48
CA PHE A 95 -0.83 3.49 -2.40
C PHE A 95 -1.53 4.32 -1.32
N PHE A 96 -0.88 5.35 -0.79
CA PHE A 96 -1.46 6.18 0.25
C PHE A 96 -2.58 7.10 -0.27
N ARG A 97 -2.57 7.50 -1.53
CA ARG A 97 -3.70 8.21 -2.16
C ARG A 97 -4.96 7.35 -2.11
N VAL A 98 -4.88 6.10 -2.54
CA VAL A 98 -6.01 5.14 -2.50
C VAL A 98 -6.41 4.83 -1.06
N ALA A 99 -5.44 4.54 -0.19
CA ALA A 99 -5.75 4.25 1.22
C ALA A 99 -6.43 5.44 1.91
N ARG A 100 -5.97 6.68 1.69
CA ARG A 100 -6.60 7.89 2.24
C ARG A 100 -8.03 8.07 1.75
N ALA A 101 -8.27 7.84 0.46
CA ALA A 101 -9.63 7.87 -0.11
C ALA A 101 -10.53 6.81 0.55
N ALA A 102 -10.05 5.57 0.70
CA ALA A 102 -10.81 4.50 1.31
C ALA A 102 -11.17 4.78 2.78
N PHE A 103 -10.22 5.24 3.59
CA PHE A 103 -10.44 5.51 5.02
C PHE A 103 -11.07 6.88 5.33
N GLY A 104 -11.24 7.76 4.33
CA GLY A 104 -11.86 9.08 4.51
C GLY A 104 -13.32 9.03 4.96
N GLN A 105 -14.02 7.91 4.72
CA GLN A 105 -15.43 7.71 5.09
C GLN A 105 -15.63 6.42 5.90
N ARG A 106 -15.35 6.47 7.21
CA ARG A 106 -15.31 5.29 8.14
C ARG A 106 -16.56 4.39 8.17
N ARG A 107 -17.70 4.80 7.61
CA ARG A 107 -18.96 4.03 7.63
C ARG A 107 -19.43 3.60 6.25
N LYS A 108 -18.66 3.92 5.20
CA LYS A 108 -19.03 3.62 3.82
C LYS A 108 -18.24 2.41 3.32
N ASN A 109 -18.84 1.67 2.41
CA ASN A 109 -18.17 0.59 1.72
C ASN A 109 -17.10 1.13 0.75
N LEU A 110 -16.24 0.23 0.28
CA LEU A 110 -15.09 0.54 -0.55
C LEU A 110 -15.48 1.32 -1.81
N LEU A 111 -16.57 0.94 -2.49
CA LEU A 111 -17.08 1.65 -3.66
C LEU A 111 -17.40 3.11 -3.34
N ASN A 112 -18.23 3.36 -2.32
CA ASN A 112 -18.64 4.72 -1.99
C ASN A 112 -17.45 5.56 -1.49
N SER A 113 -16.56 4.97 -0.70
CA SER A 113 -15.36 5.67 -0.19
C SER A 113 -14.39 6.03 -1.32
N LEU A 114 -14.08 5.11 -2.23
CA LEU A 114 -13.15 5.37 -3.33
C LEU A 114 -13.74 6.31 -4.38
N SER A 115 -14.99 6.10 -4.82
CA SER A 115 -15.62 6.98 -5.80
C SER A 115 -15.70 8.42 -5.29
N HIS A 116 -16.08 8.61 -4.02
CA HIS A 116 -16.10 9.96 -3.45
C HIS A 116 -14.70 10.51 -3.18
N GLY A 117 -13.80 9.71 -2.61
CA GLY A 117 -12.46 10.16 -2.20
C GLY A 117 -11.53 10.47 -3.37
N LEU A 118 -11.77 9.86 -4.54
CA LEU A 118 -10.98 10.06 -5.75
C LEU A 118 -11.73 10.83 -6.85
N GLY A 119 -13.02 11.13 -6.66
CA GLY A 119 -13.85 11.81 -7.66
C GLY A 119 -14.12 10.97 -8.91
N LEU A 120 -14.22 9.65 -8.74
CA LEU A 120 -14.41 8.68 -9.84
C LEU A 120 -15.88 8.30 -9.99
N ASP A 121 -16.30 7.94 -11.19
CA ASP A 121 -17.64 7.39 -11.41
C ASP A 121 -17.77 6.01 -10.74
N LYS A 122 -18.99 5.69 -10.27
CA LYS A 122 -19.23 4.46 -9.53
C LYS A 122 -19.09 3.20 -10.39
N SER A 123 -19.37 3.28 -11.69
CA SER A 123 -19.34 2.12 -12.58
C SER A 123 -17.91 1.64 -12.79
N SER A 124 -17.01 2.55 -13.19
CA SER A 124 -15.59 2.27 -13.37
C SER A 124 -14.91 1.90 -12.04
N THR A 125 -15.28 2.56 -10.94
CA THR A 125 -14.76 2.22 -9.61
C THR A 125 -15.15 0.79 -9.22
N ALA A 126 -16.41 0.39 -9.45
CA ALA A 126 -16.86 -0.97 -9.16
C ALA A 126 -16.12 -2.02 -10.00
N ALA A 127 -15.93 -1.77 -11.30
CA ALA A 127 -15.15 -2.63 -12.18
C ALA A 127 -13.70 -2.76 -11.70
N THR A 128 -13.08 -1.66 -11.25
CA THR A 128 -11.71 -1.65 -10.74
C THR A 128 -11.58 -2.42 -9.41
N ILE A 129 -12.53 -2.25 -8.49
CA ILE A 129 -12.59 -3.02 -7.24
C ILE A 129 -12.70 -4.52 -7.53
N ALA A 130 -13.55 -4.91 -8.48
CA ALA A 130 -13.70 -6.30 -8.89
C ALA A 130 -12.41 -6.86 -9.52
N ALA A 131 -11.75 -6.09 -10.38
CA ALA A 131 -10.46 -6.45 -10.98
C ALA A 131 -9.34 -6.60 -9.93
N ALA A 132 -9.42 -5.87 -8.81
CA ALA A 132 -8.54 -6.05 -7.65
C ALA A 132 -8.87 -7.30 -6.80
N GLY A 133 -9.89 -8.07 -7.17
CA GLY A 133 -10.35 -9.25 -6.42
C GLY A 133 -11.06 -8.89 -5.12
N LEU A 134 -11.68 -7.71 -5.04
CA LEU A 134 -12.36 -7.19 -3.86
C LEU A 134 -13.86 -7.01 -4.15
N ALA A 135 -14.68 -6.93 -3.09
CA ALA A 135 -16.10 -6.68 -3.23
C ALA A 135 -16.42 -5.19 -3.02
N ALA A 136 -17.26 -4.61 -3.89
CA ALA A 136 -17.70 -3.21 -3.77
C ALA A 136 -18.34 -2.88 -2.40
N THR A 137 -18.94 -3.88 -1.75
CA THR A 137 -19.59 -3.78 -0.45
C THR A 137 -18.65 -3.98 0.74
N GLN A 138 -17.41 -4.44 0.52
CA GLN A 138 -16.42 -4.57 1.60
C GLN A 138 -16.17 -3.24 2.27
N ARG A 139 -15.85 -3.28 3.56
CA ARG A 139 -15.42 -2.08 4.26
C ARG A 139 -13.92 -1.88 4.11
N PRO A 140 -13.41 -0.64 4.04
CA PRO A 140 -11.98 -0.37 3.96
C PRO A 140 -11.15 -1.09 5.04
N GLU A 141 -11.68 -1.19 6.26
CA GLU A 141 -11.00 -1.87 7.36
C GLU A 141 -10.82 -3.38 7.16
N THR A 142 -11.51 -4.01 6.21
CA THR A 142 -11.35 -5.45 5.90
C THR A 142 -10.38 -5.71 4.74
N VAL A 143 -9.88 -4.67 4.08
CA VAL A 143 -8.94 -4.78 2.96
C VAL A 143 -7.51 -4.85 3.50
N ASP A 144 -6.75 -5.84 3.06
CA ASP A 144 -5.36 -6.04 3.46
C ASP A 144 -4.37 -5.20 2.63
N MET A 145 -3.09 -5.26 2.99
CA MET A 145 -2.02 -4.52 2.33
C MET A 145 -1.96 -4.83 0.82
N GLU A 146 -2.07 -6.11 0.44
CA GLU A 146 -2.03 -6.54 -0.96
C GLU A 146 -3.25 -6.09 -1.75
N GLY A 147 -4.44 -6.08 -1.15
CA GLY A 147 -5.64 -5.49 -1.75
C GLY A 147 -5.45 -4.01 -2.05
N PHE A 148 -4.88 -3.25 -1.12
CA PHE A 148 -4.56 -1.83 -1.36
C PHE A 148 -3.48 -1.63 -2.44
N LYS A 149 -2.48 -2.52 -2.52
CA LYS A 149 -1.48 -2.49 -3.60
C LYS A 149 -2.14 -2.69 -4.97
N ARG A 150 -2.96 -3.72 -5.13
CA ARG A 150 -3.69 -3.98 -6.39
C ARG A 150 -4.60 -2.82 -6.79
N LEU A 151 -5.33 -2.24 -5.82
CA LEU A 151 -6.14 -1.05 -6.08
C LEU A 151 -5.30 0.14 -6.56
N ALA A 152 -4.14 0.38 -5.94
CA ALA A 152 -3.25 1.47 -6.32
C ALA A 152 -2.66 1.29 -7.72
N ASP A 153 -2.34 0.04 -8.10
CA ASP A 153 -1.83 -0.25 -9.44
C ASP A 153 -2.88 -0.08 -10.53
N LEU A 154 -4.13 -0.45 -10.25
CA LEU A 154 -5.24 -0.29 -11.21
C LEU A 154 -5.76 1.15 -11.30
N LEU A 155 -5.85 1.87 -10.19
CA LEU A 155 -6.41 3.25 -10.14
C LEU A 155 -5.39 4.33 -10.49
N CYS A 156 -4.11 4.01 -10.37
CA CYS A 156 -3.01 4.91 -10.69
C CYS A 156 -2.00 4.09 -11.51
N PRO A 157 -2.29 3.78 -12.78
CA PRO A 157 -1.33 3.08 -13.62
C PRO A 157 -0.02 3.88 -13.72
N ARG A 158 1.10 3.20 -13.97
CA ARG A 158 2.35 3.89 -14.27
C ARG A 158 2.17 4.62 -15.59
N ASP A 159 2.59 5.88 -15.66
CA ASP A 159 2.82 6.52 -16.95
C ASP A 159 3.98 5.77 -17.63
N VAL A 160 3.63 4.83 -18.51
CA VAL A 160 4.59 4.18 -19.41
C VAL A 160 4.93 5.18 -20.51
N HIS A 161 5.82 6.13 -20.21
CA HIS A 161 6.45 6.93 -21.25
C HIS A 161 7.59 6.11 -21.92
N ALA A 162 7.21 5.47 -23.02
CA ALA A 162 7.87 5.43 -24.34
C ALA A 162 9.24 4.78 -24.62
N GLU A 163 9.97 4.13 -23.70
CA GLU A 163 11.26 3.46 -24.08
C GLU A 163 11.31 1.93 -23.95
N ASP A 164 10.35 1.27 -23.30
CA ASP A 164 10.38 -0.18 -23.10
C ASP A 164 9.41 -0.97 -24.00
N VAL A 165 9.09 -0.46 -25.18
CA VAL A 165 8.51 -1.32 -26.24
C VAL A 165 9.64 -2.16 -26.80
N VAL A 166 9.90 -3.30 -26.19
CA VAL A 166 10.66 -4.39 -26.82
C VAL A 166 9.88 -4.80 -28.07
N VAL A 167 10.31 -4.29 -29.21
CA VAL A 167 9.88 -4.76 -30.52
C VAL A 167 10.28 -6.23 -30.63
N VAL A 168 9.28 -7.11 -30.52
CA VAL A 168 9.45 -8.52 -30.88
C VAL A 168 9.73 -8.54 -32.39
N PRO A 169 10.86 -9.10 -32.86
CA PRO A 169 11.14 -9.15 -34.28
C PRO A 169 10.11 -10.05 -34.95
N ARG A 170 9.38 -9.49 -35.91
CA ARG A 170 8.54 -10.24 -36.85
C ARG A 170 9.45 -11.23 -37.57
N VAL A 171 9.24 -12.52 -37.35
CA VAL A 171 9.90 -13.57 -38.13
C VAL A 171 9.50 -13.38 -39.58
N ALA A 172 10.49 -13.14 -40.44
CA ALA A 172 10.30 -13.05 -41.88
C ALA A 172 9.99 -14.46 -42.42
N GLU A 173 8.75 -14.67 -42.87
CA GLU A 173 8.46 -15.75 -43.81
C GLU A 173 9.08 -15.38 -45.16
N ASN A 174 10.15 -16.08 -45.53
CA ASN A 174 10.64 -16.18 -46.89
C ASN A 174 10.75 -17.66 -47.22
N ALA A 175 9.78 -18.18 -47.97
CA ALA A 175 9.95 -19.38 -48.77
C ALA A 175 9.64 -18.97 -50.21
N GLY A 176 10.70 -18.69 -50.96
CA GLY A 176 10.63 -18.59 -52.41
C GLY A 176 10.59 -19.99 -53.01
N GLU A 177 9.60 -20.25 -53.84
CA GLU A 177 9.65 -21.34 -54.81
C GLU A 177 10.02 -20.73 -56.17
N GLY A 178 11.13 -21.20 -56.72
CA GLY A 178 11.65 -20.78 -58.01
C GLY A 178 10.95 -21.51 -59.15
N GLU A 179 10.45 -20.76 -60.12
CA GLU A 179 10.15 -21.28 -61.45
C GLU A 179 11.33 -21.03 -62.37
N ALA A 180 11.99 -22.11 -62.78
CA ALA A 180 12.97 -22.13 -63.86
C ALA A 180 12.23 -22.30 -65.19
N GLN A 181 12.30 -21.30 -66.08
CA GLN A 181 11.79 -21.38 -67.44
C GLN A 181 12.95 -21.46 -68.44
N VAL A 182 13.02 -22.59 -69.14
CA VAL A 182 13.97 -22.93 -70.21
C VAL A 182 13.50 -22.30 -71.52
N PRO A 183 14.36 -21.67 -72.34
CA PRO A 183 13.94 -21.13 -73.64
C PRO A 183 13.94 -22.24 -74.71
N ARG A 184 12.84 -22.36 -75.45
CA ARG A 184 12.80 -23.08 -76.73
C ARG A 184 13.12 -22.11 -77.85
N GLY A 185 14.17 -22.41 -78.62
CA GLY A 185 14.42 -21.84 -79.94
C GLY A 185 14.72 -22.96 -80.93
N GLN A 186 13.79 -23.16 -81.87
CA GLN A 186 13.98 -23.48 -83.29
C GLN A 186 12.63 -23.29 -83.98
#